data_AF-J9RNX6-F1
#
_entry.id   AF-J9RNX6-F1
#
_cell.length_a   1.000
_cell.length_b   1.000
_cell.length_c   1.000
_cell.angle_alpha   90.00
_cell.angle_beta   90.00
_cell.angle_gamma   90.00
#
_symmetry.space_group_name_H-M   'P 1'
#
loop_
_entity.id
_entity.type
_entity.pdbx_description
1 polymer ?
#
loop_
_entity_poly.entity_id
_entity_poly.type
_entity_poly.pdbx_seq_one_letter_code
_entity_poly.pdbx_strand_id
1 'polypeptide(L)'
;MAANRALFHRYLDEQFFVISDAVEQGRTRPLLLDLARDGAKTNSVVAQFLQYVTAAWTMYFHCEHGDLNVLGDWAGWALAREIKDEHEQEVHPERLKRFFANDELISWEKFLPTAVVFFGTFYYYARRRSAMKALAISFWPEARWTLQRLLERKKPKSKYLKRSSE
;
A
#
# COMPACT_ATOMS: atom_id res chain seq x y z
N MET A 1 -24.84 1.19 -6.76
CA MET A 1 -23.60 1.15 -5.95
C MET A 1 -22.61 0.07 -6.41
N ALA A 2 -23.02 -1.17 -6.71
CA ALA A 2 -22.10 -2.23 -7.16
C ALA A 2 -21.38 -1.94 -8.50
N ALA A 3 -22.07 -1.33 -9.48
CA ALA A 3 -21.48 -1.00 -10.79
C ALA A 3 -20.32 0.02 -10.69
N ASN A 4 -20.46 1.04 -9.84
CA ASN A 4 -19.39 2.03 -9.63
C ASN A 4 -18.16 1.42 -8.94
N ARG A 5 -18.37 0.47 -8.02
CA ARG A 5 -17.27 -0.26 -7.37
C ARG A 5 -16.50 -1.13 -8.36
N ALA A 6 -17.21 -1.85 -9.25
CA ALA A 6 -16.56 -2.69 -10.25
C ALA A 6 -15.72 -1.86 -11.25
N LEU A 7 -16.24 -0.70 -11.69
CA LEU A 7 -15.48 0.23 -12.55
C LEU A 7 -14.25 0.78 -11.82
N PHE A 8 -14.37 1.13 -10.54
CA PHE A 8 -13.25 1.58 -9.74
C PHE A 8 -12.18 0.50 -9.55
N HIS A 9 -12.58 -0.74 -9.27
CA HIS A 9 -11.63 -1.86 -9.14
C HIS A 9 -10.93 -2.16 -10.47
N ARG A 10 -11.65 -2.09 -11.60
CA ARG A 10 -11.06 -2.21 -12.93
C ARG A 10 -9.99 -1.13 -13.17
N TYR A 11 -10.29 0.13 -12.81
CA TYR A 11 -9.30 1.20 -12.89
C TYR A 11 -8.06 0.89 -12.04
N LEU A 12 -8.24 0.44 -10.78
CA LEU A 12 -7.11 0.05 -9.93
C LEU A 12 -6.30 -1.12 -10.51
N ASP A 13 -6.95 -2.09 -11.17
CA ASP A 13 -6.26 -3.19 -11.85
C ASP A 13 -5.43 -2.72 -13.05
N GLU A 14 -5.98 -1.82 -13.87
CA GLU A 14 -5.25 -1.19 -14.98
C GLU A 14 -4.02 -0.42 -14.47
N GLN A 15 -4.18 0.37 -13.40
CA GLN A 15 -3.06 1.08 -12.78
C GLN A 15 -2.03 0.11 -12.16
N PHE A 16 -2.49 -0.97 -11.53
CA PHE A 16 -1.59 -1.96 -10.95
C PHE A 16 -0.73 -2.66 -12.01
N PHE A 17 -1.29 -2.95 -13.20
CA PHE A 17 -0.53 -3.49 -14.32
C PHE A 17 0.58 -2.52 -14.76
N VAL A 18 0.25 -1.24 -14.93
CA VAL A 18 1.23 -0.19 -15.28
C VAL A 18 2.33 -0.06 -14.21
N ILE A 19 1.95 -0.10 -12.93
CA ILE A 19 2.90 -0.07 -11.81
C ILE A 19 3.82 -1.29 -11.84
N SER A 20 3.26 -2.48 -12.03
CA SER A 20 4.04 -3.73 -12.02
C SER A 20 5.07 -3.76 -13.14
N ASP A 21 4.67 -3.39 -14.37
CA ASP A 21 5.59 -3.26 -15.51
C ASP A 21 6.71 -2.24 -15.23
N ALA A 22 6.37 -1.09 -14.66
CA ALA A 22 7.37 -0.08 -14.34
C ALA A 22 8.36 -0.54 -13.26
N VAL A 23 7.90 -1.28 -12.25
CA VAL A 23 8.75 -1.89 -11.20
C VAL A 23 9.72 -2.88 -11.82
N GLU A 24 9.24 -3.82 -12.63
CA GLU A 24 10.06 -4.84 -13.27
C GLU A 24 11.11 -4.24 -14.21
N GLN A 25 10.76 -3.15 -14.90
CA GLN A 25 11.67 -2.47 -15.83
C GLN A 25 12.57 -1.42 -15.16
N GLY A 26 12.45 -1.19 -13.85
CA GLY A 26 13.19 -0.14 -13.13
C GLY A 26 12.83 1.28 -13.58
N ARG A 27 11.63 1.47 -14.16
CA ARG A 27 11.10 2.75 -14.67
C ARG A 27 10.08 3.38 -13.73
N THR A 28 10.16 3.04 -12.44
CA THR A 28 9.21 3.51 -11.43
C THR A 28 9.27 5.02 -11.23
N ARG A 29 10.46 5.64 -11.33
CA ARG A 29 10.65 7.08 -11.09
C ARG A 29 9.94 7.99 -12.13
N PRO A 30 10.02 7.72 -13.45
CA PRO A 30 9.19 8.42 -14.45
C PRO A 30 7.69 8.24 -14.26
N LEU A 31 7.25 7.04 -13.87
CA LEU A 31 5.84 6.72 -13.63
C LEU A 31 5.21 7.59 -12.52
N LEU A 32 6.02 8.10 -11.59
CA LEU A 32 5.56 8.92 -10.45
C LEU A 32 4.90 10.23 -10.88
N LEU A 33 5.43 10.87 -11.93
CA LEU A 33 4.91 12.15 -12.43
C LEU A 33 3.61 11.96 -13.21
N ASP A 34 3.50 10.84 -13.92
CA ASP A 34 2.32 10.53 -14.74
C ASP A 34 1.16 10.01 -13.88
N LEU A 35 1.41 9.15 -12.88
CA LEU A 35 0.40 8.73 -11.89
C LEU A 35 -0.13 9.91 -11.05
N ALA A 36 0.71 10.91 -10.75
CA ALA A 36 0.30 12.13 -10.06
C ALA A 36 -0.60 13.04 -10.92
N ARG A 37 -0.40 13.04 -12.23
CA ARG A 37 -1.17 13.81 -13.20
C ARG A 37 -2.52 13.16 -13.52
N ASP A 38 -2.54 11.84 -13.69
CA ASP A 38 -3.76 11.09 -14.07
C ASP A 38 -4.70 10.81 -12.89
N GLY A 39 -4.21 10.95 -11.65
CA GLY A 39 -5.02 10.86 -10.42
C GLY A 39 -6.01 12.01 -10.18
N ALA A 40 -6.52 12.67 -11.24
CA ALA A 40 -7.63 13.64 -11.32
C ALA A 40 -7.70 14.83 -10.33
N LYS A 41 -6.75 14.96 -9.40
CA LYS A 41 -6.38 16.09 -8.53
C LYS A 41 -5.25 15.57 -7.65
N THR A 42 -4.12 16.28 -7.61
CA THR A 42 -2.83 15.91 -6.97
C THR A 42 -2.88 15.60 -5.46
N ASN A 43 -4.06 15.49 -4.87
CA ASN A 43 -4.32 15.21 -3.46
C ASN A 43 -5.54 14.29 -3.23
N SER A 44 -6.02 13.58 -4.27
CA SER A 44 -7.11 12.62 -4.11
C SER A 44 -6.64 11.40 -3.30
N VAL A 45 -7.55 10.81 -2.51
CA VAL A 45 -7.28 9.57 -1.75
C VAL A 45 -6.82 8.45 -2.68
N VAL A 46 -7.31 8.44 -3.93
CA VAL A 46 -6.94 7.47 -4.96
C VAL A 46 -5.49 7.68 -5.42
N ALA A 47 -5.09 8.92 -5.75
CA ALA A 47 -3.71 9.22 -6.14
C ALA A 47 -2.72 8.87 -5.02
N GLN A 48 -3.08 9.22 -3.78
CA GLN A 48 -2.31 8.86 -2.59
C GLN A 48 -2.25 7.34 -2.38
N PHE A 49 -3.33 6.61 -2.69
CA PHE A 49 -3.32 5.15 -2.63
C PHE A 49 -2.43 4.53 -3.71
N LEU A 50 -2.46 5.05 -4.95
CA LEU A 50 -1.58 4.59 -6.03
C LEU A 50 -0.11 4.86 -5.72
N GLN A 51 0.22 6.04 -5.16
CA GLN A 51 1.56 6.32 -4.61
C GLN A 51 2.00 5.26 -3.59
N TYR A 52 1.11 4.90 -2.66
CA TYR A 52 1.38 3.84 -1.68
C TYR A 52 1.62 2.47 -2.34
N VAL A 53 0.80 2.09 -3.33
CA VAL A 53 0.94 0.82 -4.08
C VAL A 53 2.29 0.79 -4.81
N THR A 54 2.61 1.84 -5.58
CA THR A 54 3.88 1.93 -6.31
C THR A 54 5.08 1.81 -5.37
N ALA A 55 5.05 2.54 -4.25
CA ALA A 55 6.12 2.49 -3.27
C ALA A 55 6.29 1.09 -2.68
N ALA A 56 5.20 0.43 -2.28
CA ALA A 56 5.23 -0.89 -1.67
C ALA A 56 5.89 -1.93 -2.57
N TRP A 57 5.51 -1.98 -3.85
CA TRP A 57 6.05 -2.95 -4.80
C TRP A 57 7.46 -2.60 -5.27
N THR A 58 7.80 -1.31 -5.36
CA THR A 58 9.18 -0.88 -5.66
C THR A 58 10.12 -1.23 -4.50
N MET A 59 9.69 -0.99 -3.26
CA MET A 59 10.44 -1.42 -2.07
C MET A 59 10.68 -2.92 -2.07
N TYR A 60 9.64 -3.71 -2.36
CA TYR A 60 9.76 -5.16 -2.41
C TYR A 60 10.79 -5.63 -3.43
N PHE A 61 10.71 -5.10 -4.65
CA PHE A 61 11.66 -5.39 -5.71
C PHE A 61 13.09 -5.08 -5.29
N HIS A 62 13.38 -3.87 -4.78
CA HIS A 62 14.73 -3.52 -4.33
C HIS A 62 15.19 -4.35 -3.13
N CYS A 63 14.27 -4.75 -2.24
CA CYS A 63 14.57 -5.61 -1.11
C CYS A 63 14.99 -7.02 -1.57
N GLU A 64 14.31 -7.60 -2.55
CA GLU A 64 14.68 -8.90 -3.13
C GLU A 64 16.02 -8.85 -3.87
N HIS A 65 16.34 -7.71 -4.49
CA HIS A 65 17.58 -7.50 -5.25
C HIS A 65 18.74 -6.92 -4.41
N GLY A 66 18.54 -6.74 -3.10
CA GLY A 66 19.60 -6.37 -2.15
C GLY A 66 19.97 -4.88 -2.09
N ASP A 67 19.24 -3.99 -2.77
CA ASP A 67 19.48 -2.54 -2.71
C ASP A 67 18.67 -1.90 -1.58
N LEU A 68 19.30 -1.85 -0.40
CA LEU A 68 18.66 -1.30 0.79
C LEU A 68 18.75 0.21 0.89
N ASN A 69 19.54 0.87 0.04
CA ASN A 69 19.80 2.30 0.17
C ASN A 69 18.58 3.13 -0.26
N VAL A 70 17.82 2.63 -1.23
CA VAL A 70 16.64 3.31 -1.78
C VAL A 70 15.35 3.03 -1.01
N LEU A 71 15.32 2.04 -0.11
CA LEU A 71 14.10 1.64 0.61
C LEU A 71 13.57 2.75 1.55
N GLY A 72 14.47 3.55 2.12
CA GLY A 72 14.10 4.67 2.98
C GLY A 72 13.34 5.75 2.22
N ASP A 73 13.80 6.07 1.01
CA ASP A 73 13.19 7.07 0.14
C ASP A 73 11.79 6.62 -0.29
N TRP A 74 11.66 5.36 -0.72
CA TRP A 74 10.36 4.80 -1.09
C TRP A 74 9.40 4.69 0.11
N ALA A 75 9.91 4.37 1.31
CA ALA A 75 9.11 4.36 2.52
C ALA A 75 8.63 5.76 2.91
N GLY A 76 9.49 6.77 2.79
CA GLY A 76 9.12 8.18 2.98
C GLY A 76 8.06 8.60 1.96
N TRP A 77 8.28 8.25 0.68
CA TRP A 77 7.39 8.59 -0.42
C TRP A 77 6.01 7.92 -0.29
N ALA A 78 5.94 6.64 0.13
CA ALA A 78 4.68 5.96 0.41
C ALA A 78 3.79 6.74 1.40
N LEU A 79 4.45 7.50 2.28
CA LEU A 79 3.86 8.16 3.42
C LEU A 79 3.74 9.69 3.24
N ALA A 80 4.38 10.27 2.23
CA ALA A 80 4.43 11.71 1.97
C ALA A 80 3.17 12.27 1.30
N ARG A 81 2.62 13.35 1.85
CA ARG A 81 1.33 13.90 1.38
C ARG A 81 1.34 14.32 -0.08
N GLU A 82 2.48 14.80 -0.55
CA GLU A 82 2.67 15.31 -1.91
C GLU A 82 3.47 14.32 -2.74
N ILE A 83 3.13 14.21 -4.02
CA ILE A 83 3.94 13.47 -4.98
C ILE A 83 5.00 14.44 -5.53
N LYS A 84 6.12 14.56 -4.81
CA LYS A 84 7.28 15.36 -5.21
C LYS A 84 8.53 14.48 -5.30
N ASP A 85 9.52 14.95 -6.06
CA ASP A 85 10.86 14.34 -6.14
C ASP A 85 11.83 15.19 -5.31
N GLU A 86 11.60 15.23 -4.00
CA GLU A 86 12.41 15.98 -3.03
C GLU A 86 12.99 15.02 -1.98
N HIS A 87 14.24 15.25 -1.58
CA HIS A 87 14.98 14.39 -0.64
C HIS A 87 14.42 14.41 0.80
N GLU A 88 13.72 15.46 1.19
CA GLU A 88 13.07 15.57 2.50
C GLU A 88 11.56 15.70 2.32
N GLN A 89 10.84 14.66 2.69
CA GLN A 89 9.38 14.65 2.64
C GLN A 89 8.82 14.51 4.04
N GLU A 90 7.87 15.38 4.38
CA GLU A 90 7.11 15.22 5.61
C GLU A 90 6.25 13.95 5.51
N VAL A 91 6.50 13.02 6.42
CA VAL A 91 5.91 11.70 6.46
C VAL A 91 4.62 11.75 7.27
N HIS A 92 3.51 11.27 6.71
CA HIS A 92 2.20 11.27 7.39
C HIS A 92 1.63 9.85 7.51
N PRO A 93 2.05 9.04 8.51
CA PRO A 93 1.58 7.66 8.68
C PRO A 93 0.08 7.52 8.83
N GLU A 94 -0.57 8.56 9.37
CA GLU A 94 -2.02 8.68 9.53
C GLU A 94 -2.81 8.50 8.23
N ARG A 95 -2.20 8.73 7.06
CA ARG A 95 -2.87 8.46 5.76
C ARG A 95 -3.17 6.99 5.56
N LEU A 96 -2.36 6.09 6.12
CA LEU A 96 -2.60 4.65 6.04
C LEU A 96 -3.96 4.32 6.67
N LYS A 97 -4.32 4.99 7.79
CA LYS A 97 -5.66 4.86 8.39
C LYS A 97 -6.77 5.24 7.41
N ARG A 98 -6.56 6.25 6.56
CA ARG A 98 -7.55 6.65 5.54
C ARG A 98 -7.76 5.57 4.49
N PHE A 99 -6.68 4.92 4.05
CA PHE A 99 -6.79 3.78 3.13
C PHE A 99 -7.51 2.60 3.79
N PHE A 100 -7.17 2.31 5.04
CA PHE A 100 -7.76 1.23 5.85
C PHE A 100 -9.17 1.51 6.37
N ALA A 101 -9.65 2.74 6.25
CA ALA A 101 -11.03 3.13 6.52
C ALA A 101 -11.89 3.15 5.25
N ASN A 102 -11.28 3.13 4.06
CA ASN A 102 -11.99 3.20 2.79
C ASN A 102 -12.40 1.79 2.31
N ASP A 103 -13.69 1.46 2.43
CA ASP A 103 -14.21 0.15 2.03
C ASP A 103 -14.07 -0.16 0.52
N GLU A 104 -14.03 0.85 -0.34
CA GLU A 104 -13.81 0.64 -1.79
C GLU A 104 -12.37 0.18 -2.06
N LEU A 105 -11.38 0.80 -1.40
CA LEU A 105 -9.98 0.39 -1.48
C LEU A 105 -9.76 -0.98 -0.85
N ILE A 106 -10.28 -1.21 0.36
CA ILE A 106 -10.08 -2.47 1.08
C ILE A 106 -10.70 -3.66 0.34
N SER A 107 -11.81 -3.44 -0.37
CA SER A 107 -12.46 -4.52 -1.12
C SER A 107 -11.75 -4.88 -2.41
N TRP A 108 -10.76 -4.10 -2.84
CA TRP A 108 -9.91 -4.44 -3.98
C TRP A 108 -9.02 -5.63 -3.63
N GLU A 109 -8.98 -6.63 -4.50
CA GLU A 109 -8.35 -7.93 -4.23
C GLU A 109 -6.85 -7.82 -3.87
N LYS A 110 -6.15 -6.86 -4.49
CA LYS A 110 -4.71 -6.66 -4.32
C LYS A 110 -4.35 -5.77 -3.12
N PHE A 111 -5.34 -5.28 -2.38
CA PHE A 111 -5.13 -4.46 -1.19
C PHE A 111 -4.34 -5.20 -0.10
N LEU A 112 -4.80 -6.40 0.27
CA LEU A 112 -4.14 -7.20 1.31
C LEU A 112 -2.70 -7.61 0.92
N PRO A 113 -2.45 -8.17 -0.29
CA PRO A 113 -1.09 -8.42 -0.77
C PRO A 113 -0.19 -7.18 -0.68
N THR A 114 -0.66 -6.03 -1.16
CA THR A 114 0.10 -4.76 -1.11
C THR A 114 0.43 -4.36 0.34
N ALA A 115 -0.53 -4.49 1.25
CA ALA A 115 -0.33 -4.18 2.67
C ALA A 115 0.73 -5.10 3.31
N VAL A 116 0.67 -6.41 3.04
CA VAL A 116 1.65 -7.38 3.53
C VAL A 116 3.05 -7.08 3.00
N VAL A 117 3.15 -6.78 1.71
CA VAL A 117 4.42 -6.44 1.05
C VAL A 117 5.03 -5.17 1.64
N PHE A 118 4.24 -4.11 1.79
CA PHE A 118 4.71 -2.86 2.38
C PHE A 118 5.20 -3.06 3.82
N PHE A 119 4.37 -3.65 4.68
CA PHE A 119 4.73 -3.82 6.09
C PHE A 119 5.89 -4.78 6.31
N GLY A 120 5.95 -5.87 5.54
CA GLY A 120 7.05 -6.83 5.59
C GLY A 120 8.38 -6.18 5.19
N THR A 121 8.38 -5.45 4.07
CA THR A 121 9.59 -4.80 3.56
C THR A 121 10.03 -3.65 4.46
N PHE A 122 9.08 -2.84 4.94
CA PHE A 122 9.36 -1.77 5.89
C PHE A 122 9.95 -2.30 7.20
N TYR A 123 9.37 -3.37 7.75
CA TYR A 123 9.89 -4.00 8.98
C TYR A 123 11.32 -4.53 8.78
N TYR A 124 11.60 -5.18 7.65
CA TYR A 124 12.93 -5.66 7.30
C TYR A 124 13.94 -4.50 7.21
N TYR A 125 13.56 -3.41 6.56
CA TYR A 125 14.39 -2.20 6.47
C TYR A 125 14.63 -1.55 7.83
N ALA A 126 13.58 -1.34 8.62
CA ALA A 126 13.65 -0.70 9.93
C ALA A 126 14.48 -1.50 10.95
N ARG A 127 14.57 -2.82 10.81
CA ARG A 127 15.50 -3.66 11.60
C ARG A 127 16.96 -3.40 11.28
N ARG A 128 17.27 -2.97 10.05
CA ARG A 128 18.64 -2.76 9.55
C ARG A 128 19.10 -1.31 9.64
N ARG A 129 18.17 -0.33 9.71
CA ARG A 129 18.47 1.10 9.77
C ARG A 129 17.65 1.78 10.88
N SER A 130 18.33 2.34 11.88
CA SER A 130 17.72 2.94 13.07
C SER A 130 16.85 4.18 12.79
N ALA A 131 17.14 4.92 11.72
CA ALA A 131 16.45 6.17 11.36
C ALA A 131 14.92 6.00 11.16
N MET A 132 14.47 4.84 10.69
CA MET A 132 13.04 4.56 10.49
C MET A 132 12.38 3.77 11.62
N LYS A 133 13.10 3.49 12.71
CA LYS A 133 12.56 2.71 13.84
C LYS A 133 11.41 3.43 14.54
N ALA A 134 11.55 4.74 14.78
CA ALA A 134 10.50 5.54 15.41
C ALA A 134 9.22 5.57 14.55
N LEU A 135 9.40 5.65 13.24
CA LEU A 135 8.31 5.61 12.27
C LEU A 135 7.65 4.22 12.24
N ALA A 136 8.43 3.14 12.24
CA ALA A 136 7.91 1.78 12.32
C ALA A 136 7.01 1.58 13.54
N ILE A 137 7.46 2.09 14.70
CA ILE A 137 6.74 1.98 15.97
C ILE A 137 5.44 2.77 15.91
N SER A 138 5.44 3.96 15.28
CA SER A 138 4.29 4.87 15.31
C SER A 138 3.07 4.37 14.53
N PHE A 139 3.24 3.58 13.46
CA PHE A 139 2.11 3.03 12.69
C PHE A 139 1.89 1.52 12.87
N TRP A 140 2.73 0.84 13.67
CA TRP A 140 2.60 -0.60 13.92
C TRP A 140 1.23 -1.01 14.49
N PRO A 141 0.63 -0.27 15.46
CA PRO A 141 -0.70 -0.60 15.96
C PRO A 141 -1.76 -0.64 14.85
N GLU A 142 -1.72 0.33 13.94
CA GLU A 142 -2.62 0.47 12.80
C GLU A 142 -2.42 -0.64 11.77
N ALA A 143 -1.15 -0.96 11.45
CA ALA A 143 -0.79 -2.06 10.58
C ALA A 143 -1.35 -3.38 11.11
N ARG A 144 -1.12 -3.65 12.40
CA ARG A 144 -1.58 -4.87 13.08
C ARG A 144 -3.10 -4.96 13.08
N TRP A 145 -3.79 -3.91 13.50
CA TRP A 145 -5.26 -3.89 13.55
C TRP A 145 -5.87 -4.13 12.17
N THR A 146 -5.31 -3.49 11.14
CA THR A 146 -5.76 -3.63 9.76
C THR A 146 -5.55 -5.05 9.25
N LEU A 147 -4.35 -5.61 9.40
CA LEU A 147 -4.04 -6.96 8.93
C LEU A 147 -4.95 -7.99 9.62
N GLN A 148 -5.21 -7.84 10.92
CA GLN A 148 -6.17 -8.67 11.65
C GLN A 148 -7.58 -8.58 11.03
N ARG A 149 -8.09 -7.36 10.82
CA ARG A 149 -9.42 -7.14 10.22
C ARG A 149 -9.52 -7.71 8.79
N LEU A 150 -8.47 -7.58 7.97
CA LEU A 150 -8.45 -8.10 6.61
C LEU A 150 -8.40 -9.63 6.58
N LEU A 151 -7.62 -10.25 7.46
CA LEU A 151 -7.54 -11.70 7.60
C LEU A 151 -8.85 -12.29 8.14
N GLU A 152 -9.52 -11.60 9.06
CA GLU A 152 -10.84 -11.99 9.57
C GLU A 152 -11.94 -11.87 8.50
N ARG A 153 -11.89 -10.85 7.62
CA ARG A 153 -12.78 -10.75 6.46
C ARG A 153 -12.62 -11.91 5.47
N LYS A 154 -11.42 -12.48 5.34
CA LYS A 154 -11.14 -13.65 4.49
C LYS A 154 -11.53 -14.99 5.12
N LYS A 155 -11.78 -15.05 6.44
CA LYS A 155 -12.34 -16.27 7.04
C LYS A 155 -13.78 -16.42 6.55
N PRO A 156 -14.13 -17.49 5.82
CA PRO A 156 -15.54 -17.78 5.58
C PRO A 156 -16.21 -17.89 6.95
N LYS A 157 -17.32 -17.18 7.15
CA LYS A 157 -18.19 -17.45 8.30
C LYS A 157 -18.57 -18.92 8.20
N SER A 158 -17.96 -19.76 9.03
CA SER A 158 -18.32 -21.17 9.12
C SER A 158 -19.82 -21.25 9.38
N LYS A 159 -20.58 -21.61 8.35
CA LYS A 159 -22.03 -21.87 8.44
C LYS A 159 -22.32 -23.32 8.84
N TYR A 160 -21.32 -24.08 9.26
CA TYR A 160 -21.47 -25.47 9.68
C TYR A 160 -21.10 -25.63 11.14
N LEU A 161 -22.02 -25.24 12.02
CA LEU A 161 -22.18 -25.78 13.37
C LEU A 161 -23.61 -25.50 13.85
N LYS A 162 -24.58 -26.00 13.07
CA LYS A 162 -25.94 -26.31 13.53
C LYS A 162 -26.39 -27.57 12.80
N ARG A 163 -26.07 -28.71 13.40
CA ARG A 163 -26.62 -30.07 13.28
C ARG A 163 -25.60 -30.92 14.06
N SER A 164 -25.90 -31.52 15.20
CA SER A 164 -27.16 -32.11 15.61
C SER A 164 -27.23 -32.10 17.13
N SER A 165 -28.32 -31.56 17.67
CA SER A 165 -28.98 -32.15 18.82
C SER A 165 -29.64 -33.44 18.33
N GLU A 166 -29.18 -34.58 18.82
CA GLU A 166 -29.96 -35.79 19.08
C GLU A 166 -29.22 -36.60 20.14
#